data_AF-A0A1V6S6T1-F1
#
_entry.id   AF-A0A1V6S6T1-F1
#
_cell.length_a   1.000
_cell.length_b   1.000
_cell.length_c   1.000
_cell.angle_alpha   90.00
_cell.angle_beta   90.00
_cell.angle_gamma   90.00
#
_symmetry.space_group_name_H-M   'P 1'
#
loop_
_entity.id
_entity.type
_entity.pdbx_description
1 polymer ?
#
loop_
_entity_poly.entity_id
_entity_poly.type
_entity_poly.pdbx_seq_one_letter_code
_entity_poly.pdbx_strand_id
1 'polypeptide(L)'
;MQRKIRPIAPPAKPLTPKKARKENSIRLQEETTQRHPNATSVLNRPRPLGDKKRNVPVLVNARGLPFLRYKKPQPRNVSGVIRKKLGCRWDWIERRDRLKIELLFAKDEEEWDHITKTKEPSTWSEHPANAIADVNAKIGHFDMRAKELADNMWKIILAERALAEEEASQKQPKQ
;
A
#
# COMPACT_ATOMS: atom_id res chain seq x y z
N MET A 1 -53.68 27.00 -32.41
CA MET A 1 -52.51 27.17 -31.52
C MET A 1 -51.44 26.14 -31.89
N GLN A 2 -50.33 26.55 -32.51
CA GLN A 2 -49.23 25.63 -32.87
C GLN A 2 -48.23 25.55 -31.71
N ARG A 3 -48.01 24.34 -31.16
CA ARG A 3 -46.99 24.09 -30.13
C ARG A 3 -45.61 24.21 -30.79
N LYS A 4 -44.80 25.20 -30.36
CA LYS A 4 -43.40 25.32 -30.77
C LYS A 4 -42.62 24.08 -30.28
N ILE A 5 -42.16 23.26 -31.21
CA ILE A 5 -41.28 22.12 -30.96
C ILE A 5 -39.95 22.69 -30.46
N ARG A 6 -39.49 22.25 -29.27
CA ARG A 6 -38.19 22.65 -28.74
C ARG A 6 -37.08 22.09 -29.64
N PRO A 7 -36.05 22.87 -30.00
CA PRO A 7 -34.94 22.35 -30.79
C PRO A 7 -34.22 21.25 -30.00
N ILE A 8 -33.98 20.12 -30.66
CA ILE A 8 -33.16 19.02 -30.15
C ILE A 8 -31.77 19.58 -29.83
N ALA A 9 -31.30 19.34 -28.60
CA ALA A 9 -29.99 19.78 -28.16
C ALA A 9 -28.89 19.25 -29.12
N PRO A 10 -27.88 20.06 -29.44
CA PRO A 10 -26.81 19.64 -30.33
C PRO A 10 -26.09 18.40 -29.76
N PRO A 11 -25.62 17.47 -30.62
CA PRO A 11 -24.95 16.27 -30.17
C PRO A 11 -23.72 16.64 -29.35
N ALA A 12 -23.50 15.91 -28.25
CA ALA A 12 -22.37 16.16 -27.35
C ALA A 12 -21.06 16.14 -28.15
N LYS A 13 -20.24 17.19 -28.00
CA LYS A 13 -18.93 17.26 -28.63
C LYS A 13 -18.11 16.02 -28.27
N PRO A 14 -17.40 15.40 -29.22
CA PRO A 14 -16.58 14.23 -28.92
C PRO A 14 -15.54 14.59 -27.86
N LEU A 15 -15.36 13.69 -26.89
CA LEU A 15 -14.45 13.91 -25.77
C LEU A 15 -13.03 14.11 -26.29
N THR A 16 -12.39 15.20 -25.87
CA THR A 16 -10.95 15.39 -26.08
C THR A 16 -10.18 14.17 -25.51
N PRO A 17 -9.04 13.78 -26.11
CA PRO A 17 -8.30 12.58 -25.70
C PRO A 17 -7.87 12.61 -24.22
N LYS A 18 -7.61 13.80 -23.66
CA LYS A 18 -7.31 13.97 -22.23
C LYS A 18 -8.51 13.62 -21.34
N LYS A 19 -9.72 14.05 -21.71
CA LYS A 19 -10.95 13.74 -20.97
C LYS A 19 -11.26 12.24 -21.03
N ALA A 20 -11.14 11.62 -22.20
CA ALA A 20 -11.32 10.17 -22.36
C ALA A 20 -10.35 9.36 -21.47
N ARG A 21 -9.07 9.75 -21.41
CA ARG A 21 -8.09 9.11 -20.51
C ARG A 21 -8.47 9.24 -19.04
N LYS A 22 -8.97 10.42 -18.63
CA LYS A 22 -9.42 10.67 -17.26
C LYS A 22 -10.63 9.81 -16.90
N GLU A 23 -11.63 9.74 -17.77
CA GLU A 23 -12.82 8.90 -17.56
C GLU A 23 -12.46 7.41 -17.48
N ASN A 24 -11.60 6.92 -18.37
CA ASN A 24 -11.12 5.53 -18.30
C ASN A 24 -10.37 5.24 -16.99
N SER A 25 -9.60 6.20 -16.48
CA SER A 25 -8.93 6.07 -15.18
C SER A 25 -9.94 6.03 -14.03
N ILE A 26 -11.01 6.83 -14.09
CA ILE A 26 -12.04 6.85 -13.05
C ILE A 26 -12.79 5.53 -13.04
N ARG A 27 -13.25 5.07 -14.21
CA ARG A 27 -13.94 3.77 -14.37
C ARG A 27 -13.10 2.61 -13.83
N LEU A 28 -11.82 2.55 -14.19
CA LEU A 28 -10.93 1.50 -13.68
C LEU A 28 -10.78 1.58 -12.15
N GLN A 29 -10.76 2.77 -11.56
CA GLN A 29 -10.70 2.90 -10.10
C GLN A 29 -11.99 2.42 -9.44
N GLU A 30 -13.14 2.75 -10.00
CA GLU A 30 -14.45 2.31 -9.52
C GLU A 30 -14.54 0.77 -9.56
N GLU A 31 -14.24 0.17 -10.71
CA GLU A 31 -14.21 -1.29 -10.90
C GLU A 31 -13.25 -2.00 -9.93
N THR A 32 -12.09 -1.39 -9.67
CA THR A 32 -11.05 -1.98 -8.81
C THR A 32 -11.16 -1.56 -7.33
N THR A 33 -12.28 -0.96 -6.94
CA THR A 33 -12.51 -0.57 -5.54
C THR A 33 -12.55 -1.79 -4.65
N GLN A 34 -13.23 -2.86 -5.09
CA GLN A 34 -13.27 -4.14 -4.39
C GLN A 34 -12.36 -5.16 -5.06
N ARG A 35 -11.94 -6.16 -4.28
CA ARG A 35 -11.26 -7.33 -4.85
C ARG A 35 -12.32 -8.24 -5.46
N HIS A 36 -12.08 -8.67 -6.70
CA HIS A 36 -12.94 -9.68 -7.32
C HIS A 36 -12.88 -10.99 -6.51
N PRO A 37 -14.03 -11.65 -6.21
CA PRO A 37 -14.08 -12.82 -5.33
C PRO A 37 -13.17 -13.96 -5.81
N ASN A 38 -13.12 -14.17 -7.13
CA ASN A 38 -12.31 -15.25 -7.73
C ASN A 38 -10.89 -14.81 -8.12
N ALA A 39 -10.37 -13.70 -7.57
CA ALA A 39 -9.04 -13.21 -7.92
C ALA A 39 -7.92 -14.04 -7.26
N THR A 40 -7.15 -14.77 -8.07
CA THR A 40 -5.92 -15.46 -7.65
C THR A 40 -4.96 -14.48 -6.97
N SER A 41 -4.30 -14.94 -5.89
CA SER A 41 -3.30 -14.13 -5.20
C SER A 41 -2.16 -13.75 -6.15
N VAL A 42 -1.69 -12.51 -6.02
CA VAL A 42 -0.54 -12.01 -6.79
C VAL A 42 0.74 -12.80 -6.48
N LEU A 43 0.82 -13.37 -5.28
CA LEU A 43 1.97 -14.14 -4.82
C LEU A 43 2.04 -15.56 -5.42
N ASN A 44 0.96 -16.06 -6.02
CA ASN A 44 0.92 -17.41 -6.61
C ASN A 44 1.37 -17.42 -8.07
N ARG A 45 2.13 -16.41 -8.48
CA ARG A 45 2.68 -16.26 -9.84
C ARG A 45 4.08 -16.89 -9.89
N PRO A 46 4.57 -17.33 -11.05
CA PRO A 46 4.21 -16.93 -12.43
C PRO A 46 2.91 -17.55 -13.00
N ARG A 47 2.33 -16.90 -14.02
CA ARG A 47 1.20 -17.48 -14.80
C ARG A 47 1.70 -18.53 -15.81
N PRO A 48 0.90 -19.54 -16.18
CA PRO A 48 1.26 -20.49 -17.24
C PRO A 48 1.50 -19.78 -18.59
N LEU A 49 2.24 -20.43 -19.51
CA LEU A 49 2.47 -19.92 -20.87
C LEU A 49 1.15 -19.62 -21.57
N GLY A 50 1.09 -18.47 -22.25
CA GLY A 50 -0.09 -18.04 -22.98
C GLY A 50 0.26 -17.18 -24.18
N ASP A 51 -0.71 -16.99 -25.06
CA ASP A 51 -0.45 -16.40 -26.38
C ASP A 51 -0.11 -14.90 -26.33
N LYS A 52 -0.57 -14.21 -25.29
CA LYS A 52 -0.39 -12.75 -25.11
C LYS A 52 0.97 -12.45 -24.49
N LYS A 53 1.62 -11.38 -24.97
CA LYS A 53 2.87 -10.86 -24.39
C LYS A 53 2.73 -10.70 -22.88
N ARG A 54 3.59 -11.39 -22.12
CA ARG A 54 3.70 -11.20 -20.67
C ARG A 54 4.03 -9.76 -20.32
N ASN A 55 3.32 -9.27 -19.32
CA ASN A 55 3.60 -7.97 -18.72
C ASN A 55 4.24 -8.20 -17.35
N VAL A 56 5.57 -8.07 -17.31
CA VAL A 56 6.36 -8.20 -16.08
C VAL A 56 6.04 -7.02 -15.16
N PRO A 57 5.60 -7.26 -13.90
CA PRO A 57 5.29 -6.18 -12.97
C PRO A 57 6.56 -5.45 -12.54
N VAL A 58 6.37 -4.18 -12.16
CA VAL A 58 7.43 -3.38 -11.54
C VAL A 58 7.28 -3.45 -10.02
N LEU A 59 8.36 -3.81 -9.31
CA LEU A 59 8.43 -3.67 -7.85
C LEU A 59 8.53 -2.20 -7.50
N VAL A 60 7.59 -1.71 -6.70
CA VAL A 60 7.55 -0.32 -6.23
C VAL A 60 7.54 -0.32 -4.71
N ASN A 61 8.30 0.60 -4.11
CA ASN A 61 8.29 0.83 -2.67
C ASN A 61 7.46 2.09 -2.35
N ALA A 62 6.45 1.97 -1.49
CA ALA A 62 5.67 3.07 -0.95
C ALA A 62 6.02 3.29 0.54
N ARG A 63 7.03 4.12 0.82
CA ARG A 63 7.48 4.47 2.20
C ARG A 63 7.67 3.26 3.12
N GLY A 64 8.30 2.20 2.60
CA GLY A 64 8.57 0.96 3.34
C GLY A 64 7.60 -0.18 3.02
N LEU A 65 6.51 0.06 2.28
CA LEU A 65 5.60 -0.99 1.81
C LEU A 65 5.88 -1.36 0.35
N PRO A 66 6.41 -2.56 0.06
CA PRO A 66 6.58 -3.04 -1.30
C PRO A 66 5.24 -3.49 -1.90
N PHE A 67 5.06 -3.23 -3.19
CA PHE A 67 3.97 -3.80 -3.97
C PHE A 67 4.34 -3.95 -5.43
N LEU A 68 3.67 -4.89 -6.11
CA LEU A 68 3.82 -5.13 -7.55
C LEU A 68 2.81 -4.29 -8.34
N ARG A 69 3.31 -3.50 -9.29
CA ARG A 69 2.49 -2.69 -10.20
C ARG A 69 2.53 -3.28 -11.61
N TYR A 70 1.40 -3.82 -12.06
CA TYR A 70 1.24 -4.38 -13.41
C TYR A 70 0.91 -3.33 -14.47
N LYS A 71 -0.03 -2.42 -14.17
CA LYS A 71 -0.51 -1.42 -15.13
C LYS A 71 -0.76 -0.09 -14.42
N LYS A 72 -0.74 1.00 -15.18
CA LYS A 72 -1.21 2.32 -14.75
C LYS A 72 -2.63 2.58 -15.31
N PRO A 73 -3.54 3.20 -14.54
CA PRO A 73 -3.40 3.61 -13.14
C PRO A 73 -3.41 2.41 -12.18
N GLN A 74 -2.87 2.60 -10.98
CA GLN A 74 -2.85 1.56 -9.93
C GLN A 74 -4.28 1.25 -9.46
N PRO A 75 -4.64 -0.02 -9.24
CA PRO A 75 -5.97 -0.37 -8.77
C PRO A 75 -6.27 0.25 -7.40
N ARG A 76 -7.53 0.63 -7.19
CA ARG A 76 -7.97 1.44 -6.04
C ARG A 76 -7.85 0.67 -4.73
N ASN A 77 -8.17 -0.63 -4.74
CA ASN A 77 -8.02 -1.52 -3.59
C ASN A 77 -6.58 -1.54 -3.03
N VAL A 78 -5.56 -1.75 -3.87
CA VAL A 78 -4.15 -1.78 -3.46
C VAL A 78 -3.74 -0.43 -2.88
N SER A 79 -4.12 0.66 -3.55
CA SER A 79 -3.85 2.01 -3.07
C SER A 79 -4.49 2.29 -1.70
N GLY A 80 -5.70 1.79 -1.48
CA GLY A 80 -6.41 1.89 -0.20
C GLY A 80 -5.71 1.12 0.93
N VAL A 81 -5.31 -0.13 0.65
CA VAL A 81 -4.58 -0.96 1.63
C VAL A 81 -3.23 -0.33 2.01
N ILE A 82 -2.49 0.20 1.03
CA ILE A 82 -1.22 0.89 1.28
C ILE A 82 -1.45 2.09 2.19
N ARG A 83 -2.43 2.95 1.87
CA ARG A 83 -2.74 4.12 2.71
C ARG A 83 -3.13 3.71 4.13
N LYS A 84 -3.98 2.69 4.29
CA LYS A 84 -4.37 2.19 5.62
C LYS A 84 -3.16 1.72 6.42
N LYS A 85 -2.29 0.90 5.81
CA LYS A 85 -1.08 0.40 6.48
C LYS A 85 -0.09 1.51 6.85
N LEU A 86 0.10 2.50 5.97
CA LEU A 86 0.94 3.66 6.25
C LEU A 86 0.36 4.53 7.36
N GLY A 87 -0.98 4.70 7.40
CA GLY A 87 -1.67 5.37 8.49
C GLY A 87 -1.41 4.67 9.83
N CYS A 88 -1.65 3.36 9.92
CA CYS A 88 -1.37 2.62 11.15
C CYS A 88 0.09 2.73 11.62
N ARG A 89 1.06 2.71 10.69
CA ARG A 89 2.48 2.89 11.02
C ARG A 89 2.75 4.30 11.53
N TRP A 90 2.11 5.31 10.95
CA TRP A 90 2.22 6.69 11.39
C TRP A 90 1.66 6.88 12.81
N ASP A 91 0.48 6.32 13.09
CA ASP A 91 -0.14 6.36 14.42
C ASP A 91 0.78 5.76 15.50
N TRP A 92 1.53 4.71 15.16
CA TRP A 92 2.54 4.14 16.06
C TRP A 92 3.73 5.08 16.29
N ILE A 93 4.23 5.74 15.24
CA ILE A 93 5.33 6.70 15.36
C ILE A 93 4.91 7.86 16.24
N GLU A 94 3.72 8.41 16.00
CA GLU A 94 3.16 9.51 16.79
C GLU A 94 2.97 9.10 18.25
N ARG A 95 2.39 7.91 18.50
CA ARG A 95 2.27 7.36 19.86
C ARG A 95 3.61 7.21 20.55
N ARG A 96 4.63 6.69 19.87
CA ARG A 96 5.99 6.57 20.43
C ARG A 96 6.54 7.92 20.82
N ASP A 97 6.40 8.92 19.95
CA ASP A 97 6.98 10.24 20.19
C ASP A 97 6.24 10.98 21.31
N ARG A 98 4.92 10.79 21.45
CA ARG A 98 4.17 11.22 22.64
C ARG A 98 4.65 10.53 23.92
N LEU A 99 4.80 9.20 23.90
CA LEU A 99 5.24 8.44 25.08
C LEU A 99 6.65 8.83 25.55
N LYS A 100 7.53 9.27 24.65
CA LYS A 100 8.86 9.79 25.04
C LYS A 100 8.78 11.04 25.90
N ILE A 101 7.79 11.90 25.63
CA ILE A 101 7.54 13.09 26.45
C ILE A 101 6.98 12.65 27.79
N GLU A 102 6.01 11.72 27.81
CA GLU A 102 5.45 11.17 29.05
C GLU A 102 6.52 10.48 29.90
N LEU A 103 7.51 9.82 29.28
CA LEU A 103 8.65 9.22 29.98
C LEU A 103 9.53 10.26 30.69
N LEU A 104 9.66 11.47 30.15
CA LEU A 104 10.42 12.54 30.82
C LEU A 104 9.69 12.99 32.08
N PHE A 105 8.39 13.29 31.96
CA PHE A 105 7.58 13.65 33.12
C PHE A 105 7.53 12.55 34.17
N ALA A 106 7.45 11.29 33.75
CA ALA A 106 7.46 10.16 34.67
C ALA A 106 8.77 10.05 35.47
N LYS A 107 9.90 10.48 34.91
CA LYS A 107 11.17 10.54 35.65
C LYS A 107 11.20 11.69 36.64
N ASP A 108 10.63 12.83 36.26
CA ASP A 108 10.50 13.97 37.17
C ASP A 108 9.64 13.55 38.37
N GLU A 109 8.48 12.92 38.15
CA GLU A 109 7.62 12.42 39.25
C GLU A 109 8.34 11.40 40.16
N GLU A 110 9.17 10.53 39.58
CA GLU A 110 10.00 9.60 40.34
C GLU A 110 11.04 10.31 41.24
N GLU A 111 11.61 11.43 40.76
CA GLU A 111 12.47 12.31 41.57
C GLU A 111 11.68 13.01 42.69
N TRP A 112 10.46 13.46 42.41
CA TRP A 112 9.57 14.05 43.41
C TRP A 112 9.17 13.06 44.50
N ASP A 113 8.86 11.82 44.15
CA ASP A 113 8.59 10.75 45.11
C ASP A 113 9.81 10.47 45.99
N HIS A 114 11.01 10.50 45.40
CA HIS A 114 12.26 10.34 46.14
C HIS A 114 12.46 11.45 47.19
N ILE A 115 12.18 12.71 46.82
CA ILE A 115 12.30 13.86 47.73
C ILE A 115 11.25 13.80 48.84
N THR A 116 10.01 13.44 48.50
CA THR A 116 8.88 13.39 49.44
C THR A 116 8.84 12.13 50.30
N LYS A 117 9.70 11.15 50.01
CA LYS A 117 9.76 9.82 50.64
C LYS A 117 8.45 9.03 50.50
N THR A 118 7.69 9.34 49.47
CA THR A 118 6.49 8.60 49.08
C THR A 118 6.94 7.29 48.46
N LYS A 119 6.34 6.16 48.85
CA LYS A 119 6.66 4.84 48.30
C LYS A 119 5.47 4.30 47.55
N GLU A 120 5.54 4.39 46.23
CA GLU A 120 4.65 3.68 45.32
C GLU A 120 5.19 2.27 45.01
N PRO A 121 4.32 1.30 44.68
CA PRO A 121 4.72 -0.08 44.42
C PRO A 121 5.38 -0.27 43.04
N SER A 122 5.18 0.66 42.10
CA SER A 122 5.77 0.63 40.76
C SER A 122 6.44 1.96 40.42
N THR A 123 7.41 1.89 39.51
CA THR A 123 8.11 3.07 39.03
C THR A 123 7.28 3.77 37.95
N TRP A 124 7.05 5.07 38.09
CA TRP A 124 6.33 5.88 37.10
C TRP A 124 6.89 5.73 35.68
N SER A 125 8.22 5.67 35.55
CA SER A 125 8.92 5.56 34.27
C SER A 125 8.81 4.18 33.60
N GLU A 126 8.41 3.13 34.34
CA GLU A 126 8.30 1.77 33.84
C GLU A 126 7.19 1.63 32.78
N HIS A 127 6.01 2.15 33.06
CA HIS A 127 4.86 2.07 32.16
C HIS A 127 5.09 2.71 30.78
N PRO A 128 5.54 3.98 30.67
CA PRO A 128 5.83 4.59 29.37
C PRO A 128 7.01 3.90 28.68
N ALA A 129 8.02 3.43 29.42
CA ALA A 129 9.14 2.68 28.83
C ALA A 129 8.67 1.37 28.18
N ASN A 130 7.85 0.59 28.88
CA ASN A 130 7.27 -0.65 28.35
C ASN A 130 6.38 -0.37 27.12
N ALA A 131 5.54 0.67 27.19
CA ALA A 131 4.70 1.06 26.06
C ALA A 131 5.53 1.51 24.82
N ILE A 132 6.66 2.19 25.02
CA ILE A 132 7.59 2.54 23.93
C ILE A 132 8.20 1.28 23.32
N ALA A 133 8.64 0.33 24.16
CA ALA A 133 9.20 -0.94 23.70
C ALA A 133 8.20 -1.72 22.85
N ASP A 134 6.94 -1.82 23.29
CA ASP A 134 5.86 -2.47 22.54
C ASP A 134 5.62 -1.84 21.16
N VAL A 135 5.60 -0.50 21.10
CA VAL A 135 5.41 0.23 19.86
C VAL A 135 6.59 0.03 18.91
N ASN A 136 7.82 0.08 19.44
CA ASN A 136 9.03 -0.19 18.65
C ASN A 136 9.03 -1.63 18.09
N ALA A 137 8.61 -2.62 18.90
CA ALA A 137 8.45 -4.00 18.45
C ALA A 137 7.42 -4.13 17.31
N LYS A 138 6.29 -3.42 17.40
CA LYS A 138 5.28 -3.39 16.33
C LYS A 138 5.81 -2.79 15.03
N ILE A 139 6.56 -1.69 15.12
CA ILE A 139 7.21 -1.05 13.95
C ILE A 139 8.25 -2.00 13.35
N GLY A 140 9.11 -2.61 14.18
CA GLY A 140 10.12 -3.56 13.73
C GLY A 140 9.50 -4.78 13.03
N HIS A 141 8.47 -5.40 13.62
CA HIS A 141 7.76 -6.52 13.02
C HIS A 141 7.05 -6.14 11.71
N PHE A 142 6.57 -4.91 11.58
CA PHE A 142 6.01 -4.41 10.32
C PHE A 142 7.09 -4.29 9.24
N ASP A 143 8.23 -3.69 9.57
CA ASP A 143 9.33 -3.48 8.63
C ASP A 143 9.97 -4.83 8.21
N MET A 144 10.08 -5.80 9.13
CA MET A 144 10.50 -7.17 8.83
C MET A 144 9.56 -7.87 7.83
N ARG A 145 8.25 -7.89 8.10
CA ARG A 145 7.28 -8.50 7.18
C ARG A 145 7.24 -7.79 5.83
N ALA A 146 7.49 -6.48 5.80
CA ALA A 146 7.61 -5.75 4.56
C ALA A 146 8.85 -6.19 3.76
N LYS A 147 9.99 -6.41 4.42
CA LYS A 147 11.19 -6.95 3.77
C LYS A 147 10.94 -8.34 3.19
N GLU A 148 10.38 -9.26 3.98
CA GLU A 148 10.03 -10.61 3.51
C GLU A 148 9.08 -10.58 2.30
N LEU A 149 8.10 -9.68 2.34
CA LEU A 149 7.17 -9.50 1.23
C LEU A 149 7.89 -8.98 -0.03
N ALA A 150 8.85 -8.06 0.12
CA ALA A 150 9.66 -7.55 -0.99
C ALA A 150 10.46 -8.68 -1.65
N ASP A 151 11.11 -9.51 -0.84
CA ASP A 151 11.94 -10.63 -1.32
C ASP A 151 11.08 -11.65 -2.10
N ASN A 152 9.90 -11.98 -1.58
CA ASN A 152 8.95 -12.86 -2.25
C ASN A 152 8.45 -12.25 -3.58
N MET A 153 8.13 -10.96 -3.60
CA MET A 153 7.74 -10.27 -4.83
C MET A 153 8.88 -10.19 -5.85
N TRP A 154 10.12 -10.07 -5.40
CA TRP A 154 11.30 -10.04 -6.27
C TRP A 154 11.52 -11.39 -6.97
N LYS A 155 11.40 -12.51 -6.24
CA LYS A 155 11.45 -13.86 -6.82
C LYS A 155 10.42 -14.03 -7.95
N ILE A 156 9.21 -13.51 -7.76
CA ILE A 156 8.15 -13.56 -8.78
C ILE A 156 8.54 -12.75 -10.03
N ILE A 157 9.15 -11.57 -9.85
CA ILE A 157 9.61 -10.76 -10.99
C ILE A 157 10.68 -11.50 -11.77
N LEU A 158 11.65 -12.11 -11.10
CA LEU A 158 12.69 -12.89 -11.76
C LEU A 158 12.09 -14.05 -12.56
N ALA A 159 11.14 -14.79 -11.98
CA ALA A 159 10.45 -15.87 -12.67
C ALA A 159 9.62 -15.38 -13.88
N GLU A 160 8.88 -14.27 -13.74
CA GLU A 160 8.11 -13.70 -14.86
C GLU A 160 9.02 -13.12 -15.95
N ARG A 161 10.23 -12.65 -15.62
CA ARG A 161 11.23 -12.21 -16.61
C ARG A 161 11.78 -13.37 -17.42
N ALA A 162 12.19 -14.45 -16.74
CA ALA A 162 12.69 -15.65 -17.42
C ALA A 162 11.66 -16.20 -18.42
N LEU A 163 10.40 -16.34 -17.99
CA LEU A 163 9.32 -16.78 -18.88
C LEU A 163 9.02 -15.80 -20.02
N ALA A 164 9.19 -14.49 -19.80
CA ALA A 164 9.01 -13.50 -20.85
C ALA A 164 10.11 -13.59 -21.92
N GLU A 165 11.34 -13.95 -21.54
CA GLU A 165 12.46 -14.18 -22.46
C GLU A 165 12.26 -15.47 -23.28
N GLU A 166 11.78 -16.54 -22.65
CA GLU A 166 11.39 -17.78 -23.34
C GLU A 166 10.29 -17.52 -24.38
N GLU A 167 9.22 -16.80 -24.00
CA GLU A 167 8.14 -16.44 -24.93
C GLU A 167 8.60 -15.52 -26.07
N ALA A 168 9.55 -14.62 -25.80
CA ALA A 168 10.13 -13.78 -26.84
C ALA A 168 10.95 -14.60 -27.83
N SER A 169 11.71 -15.58 -27.35
CA SER A 169 12.54 -16.47 -28.17
C SER A 169 11.69 -17.39 -29.04
N GLN A 170 10.59 -17.95 -28.50
CA GLN A 170 9.66 -18.79 -29.27
C GLN A 170 8.92 -18.03 -30.38
N LYS A 171 8.72 -16.71 -30.22
CA LYS A 171 8.05 -15.85 -31.20
C LYS A 171 8.95 -15.32 -32.31
N GLN A 172 10.26 -15.39 -32.13
CA GLN A 172 11.23 -15.14 -33.20
C GLN A 172 11.47 -16.48 -33.90
N PRO A 173 10.76 -16.85 -34.97
CA PRO A 173 11.06 -18.08 -35.66
C PRO A 173 12.51 -18.02 -36.14
N LYS A 174 13.23 -19.13 -35.95
CA LYS A 174 14.55 -19.39 -36.53
C LYS A 174 14.51 -18.96 -38.00
N GLN A 175 15.31 -17.97 -38.35
CA GLN A 175 15.59 -17.59 -39.74
C GLN A 175 16.31 -18.72 -40.46
#